data_AF-A0A9E4DVF3-F1
#
_entry.id   AF-A0A9E4DVF3-F1
#
_cell.length_a   1.000
_cell.length_b   1.000
_cell.length_c   1.000
_cell.angle_alpha   90.00
_cell.angle_beta   90.00
_cell.angle_gamma   90.00
#
_symmetry.space_group_name_H-M   'P 1'
#
loop_
_entity.id
_entity.type
_entity.pdbx_description
1 polymer ?
#
loop_
_entity_poly.entity_id
_entity_poly.type
_entity_poly.pdbx_seq_one_letter_code
_entity_poly.pdbx_strand_id
1 'polypeptide(L)'
;MAKRKRQFFYGDCRDVMAGEEIPPESVDLIYLDPPFNSNACYGMLFGSGRGRNPEQAFSDLWCWGPEDRRALERIRDGAAAGEDRSQCLATALEALESLLGACGSLSYLIYMGERLVPMRALLKRTGSIYLHCDPTMSHYLKILMDAVFGPENFRNQIVWAYSGGGVPRKDFPRKHDIILRYTKSGSKERVFNVERKPYKQNTRQVGKHSTYSGGNAIDLERGTPVTDCWTDIKTVTGWNPERLGYPTQKPLALLERIVQVSTHPGDLVLDPFAGCGTALEAAERNGRSWIGIDIAWMALDMLIERLRRRPETSAAVDEIDLRTPATLEEAEAFHDEALGRWGWKGATPTTLQEAENLARREGGRDEKHGRNAGRFDFQRFACSLVQARPSAREIGDGGVDGVIRFPGALDARSGEATVLEYLVEVKSGRIGEPDLRRLLGSVADRGAAGGLMLTLRRSETRGLNRFCERQGQWRSSFDGQSYPKLQISSVEELLESKKAGDHPTFHGLPKPYRPYSPDRRVGKDPMQKELAEWY
;
A
#
# COMPACT_ATOMS: atom_id res chain seq x y z
N MET A 1 1.30 23.36 22.89
CA MET A 1 0.54 22.79 21.76
C MET A 1 0.51 21.28 21.94
N ALA A 2 -0.63 20.61 21.75
CA ALA A 2 -0.67 19.15 21.76
C ALA A 2 0.21 18.60 20.63
N LYS A 3 0.95 17.51 20.89
CA LYS A 3 1.80 16.87 19.88
C LYS A 3 0.91 16.34 18.76
N ARG A 4 1.17 16.75 17.50
CA ARG A 4 0.38 16.31 16.34
C ARG A 4 0.67 14.84 16.03
N LYS A 5 -0.38 14.06 15.78
CA LYS A 5 -0.27 12.65 15.43
C LYS A 5 0.14 12.54 13.95
N ARG A 6 1.25 11.86 13.68
CA ARG A 6 1.84 11.67 12.34
C ARG A 6 2.18 10.21 12.18
N GLN A 7 1.25 9.43 11.68
CA GLN A 7 1.41 7.98 11.57
C GLN A 7 1.38 7.54 10.13
N PHE A 8 2.27 6.61 9.78
CA PHE A 8 2.24 5.96 8.49
C PHE A 8 2.23 4.45 8.69
N PHE A 9 1.19 3.80 8.17
CA PHE A 9 1.03 2.36 8.18
C PHE A 9 1.42 1.78 6.84
N TYR A 10 2.31 0.79 6.87
CA TYR A 10 2.57 -0.04 5.71
C TYR A 10 1.67 -1.26 5.72
N GLY A 11 0.89 -1.54 4.69
CA GLY A 11 0.09 -2.77 4.65
C GLY A 11 -1.25 -2.58 3.98
N ASP A 12 -2.10 -3.59 4.06
CA ASP A 12 -3.45 -3.48 3.53
C ASP A 12 -4.29 -2.54 4.39
N CYS A 13 -4.88 -1.52 3.77
CA CYS A 13 -5.66 -0.53 4.48
C CYS A 13 -6.93 -1.10 5.11
N ARG A 14 -7.51 -2.18 4.57
CA ARG A 14 -8.65 -2.86 5.20
C ARG A 14 -8.26 -3.36 6.58
N ASP A 15 -7.12 -4.04 6.69
CA ASP A 15 -6.70 -4.69 7.94
C ASP A 15 -6.28 -3.65 8.98
N VAL A 16 -5.50 -2.64 8.57
CA VAL A 16 -5.10 -1.55 9.45
C VAL A 16 -6.31 -0.79 10.00
N MET A 17 -7.33 -0.52 9.18
CA MET A 17 -8.53 0.19 9.63
C MET A 17 -9.52 -0.68 10.41
N ALA A 18 -9.49 -2.00 10.20
CA ALA A 18 -10.32 -2.96 10.95
C ALA A 18 -9.69 -3.35 12.30
N GLY A 19 -8.37 -3.15 12.46
CA GLY A 19 -7.66 -3.36 13.71
C GLY A 19 -7.96 -2.29 14.77
N GLU A 20 -7.33 -2.44 15.94
CA GLU A 20 -7.56 -1.56 17.10
C GLU A 20 -6.66 -0.31 17.14
N GLU A 21 -5.75 -0.16 16.18
CA GLU A 21 -4.76 0.94 16.17
C GLU A 21 -5.38 2.32 15.89
N ILE A 22 -6.51 2.36 15.18
CA ILE A 22 -7.26 3.58 14.89
C ILE A 22 -8.61 3.49 15.61
N PRO A 23 -8.86 4.30 16.65
CA PRO A 23 -10.12 4.22 17.37
C PRO A 23 -11.32 4.57 16.47
N PRO A 24 -12.48 3.92 16.67
CA PRO A 24 -13.73 4.33 16.03
C PRO A 24 -14.07 5.79 16.33
N GLU A 25 -14.78 6.45 15.40
CA GLU A 25 -15.17 7.87 15.51
C GLU A 25 -14.04 8.83 15.89
N SER A 26 -12.82 8.58 15.41
CA SER A 26 -11.65 9.42 15.70
C SER A 26 -11.21 10.30 14.53
N VAL A 27 -11.61 9.96 13.30
CA VAL A 27 -11.14 10.62 12.06
C VAL A 27 -12.11 11.72 11.64
N ASP A 28 -11.62 12.92 11.32
CA ASP A 28 -12.45 14.06 10.89
C ASP A 28 -12.62 14.11 9.36
N LEU A 29 -11.61 13.68 8.62
CA LEU A 29 -11.62 13.68 7.16
C LEU A 29 -10.95 12.43 6.60
N ILE A 30 -11.60 11.79 5.64
CA ILE A 30 -11.01 10.74 4.82
C ILE A 30 -10.92 11.22 3.37
N TYR A 31 -9.74 11.16 2.76
CA TYR A 31 -9.56 11.36 1.33
C TYR A 31 -9.18 10.03 0.67
N LEU A 32 -9.89 9.66 -0.40
CA LEU A 32 -9.67 8.42 -1.13
C LEU A 32 -9.26 8.74 -2.57
N ASP A 33 -8.12 8.22 -2.98
CA ASP A 33 -7.65 8.14 -4.37
C ASP A 33 -7.24 6.68 -4.66
N PRO A 34 -8.20 5.74 -4.62
CA PRO A 34 -7.91 4.32 -4.73
C PRO A 34 -7.26 3.98 -6.06
N PRO A 35 -6.49 2.87 -6.12
CA PRO A 35 -5.80 2.46 -7.34
C PRO A 35 -6.83 2.12 -8.43
N PHE A 36 -7.03 3.06 -9.35
CA PHE A 36 -7.79 2.83 -10.56
C PHE A 36 -6.91 3.01 -11.80
N ASN A 37 -7.07 2.10 -12.75
CA ASN A 37 -6.20 1.92 -13.90
C ASN A 37 -6.12 3.17 -14.80
N SER A 38 -5.09 3.98 -14.61
CA SER A 38 -4.66 5.01 -15.55
C SER A 38 -3.27 4.65 -16.10
N ASN A 39 -3.19 3.62 -16.96
CA ASN A 39 -2.20 3.39 -18.03
C ASN A 39 -0.68 3.53 -17.76
N ALA A 40 -0.21 3.77 -16.54
CA ALA A 40 1.22 4.03 -16.28
C ALA A 40 1.75 3.49 -14.94
N CYS A 41 0.97 3.48 -13.85
CA CYS A 41 1.53 3.21 -12.51
C CYS A 41 1.98 1.75 -12.29
N TYR A 42 1.18 0.76 -12.67
CA TYR A 42 1.49 -0.64 -12.31
C TYR A 42 2.54 -1.28 -13.23
N GLY A 43 2.57 -0.92 -14.52
CA GLY A 43 3.63 -1.38 -15.44
C GLY A 43 5.04 -0.92 -15.02
N MET A 44 5.15 0.23 -14.34
CA MET A 44 6.39 0.73 -13.72
C MET A 44 6.69 0.05 -12.37
N LEU A 45 5.70 -0.21 -11.52
CA LEU A 45 5.88 -0.86 -10.22
C LEU A 45 6.27 -2.35 -10.31
N PHE A 46 5.88 -3.04 -11.39
CA PHE A 46 6.02 -4.50 -11.52
C PHE A 46 6.74 -4.97 -12.81
N GLY A 47 7.41 -4.06 -13.52
CA GLY A 47 8.33 -4.41 -14.61
C GLY A 47 7.68 -5.15 -15.78
N SER A 48 6.75 -4.52 -16.48
CA SER A 48 6.42 -4.98 -17.84
C SER A 48 5.97 -3.86 -18.78
N GLY A 49 6.81 -3.64 -19.81
CA GLY A 49 6.49 -3.20 -21.17
C GLY A 49 5.55 -2.00 -21.37
N ARG A 50 6.10 -0.90 -21.90
CA ARG A 50 5.31 0.14 -22.58
C ARG A 50 4.47 -0.49 -23.70
N GLY A 51 3.15 -0.27 -23.70
CA GLY A 51 2.29 -0.51 -24.87
C GLY A 51 1.06 -1.42 -24.73
N ARG A 52 0.61 -1.80 -23.53
CA ARG A 52 -0.63 -2.60 -23.38
C ARG A 52 -1.91 -1.77 -23.35
N ASN A 53 -3.01 -2.34 -23.85
CA ASN A 53 -4.34 -1.73 -23.88
C ASN A 53 -4.91 -1.63 -22.44
N PRO A 54 -5.45 -0.48 -21.99
CA PRO A 54 -5.96 -0.28 -20.63
C PRO A 54 -6.94 -1.35 -20.14
N GLU A 55 -7.87 -1.81 -20.98
CA GLU A 55 -8.86 -2.83 -20.60
C GLU A 55 -8.18 -4.19 -20.26
N GLN A 56 -7.14 -4.57 -20.99
CA GLN A 56 -6.35 -5.77 -20.71
C GLN A 56 -5.51 -5.62 -19.43
N ALA A 57 -4.89 -4.46 -19.21
CA ALA A 57 -4.12 -4.19 -17.99
C ALA A 57 -5.00 -4.15 -16.72
N PHE A 58 -6.26 -3.68 -16.83
CA PHE A 58 -7.24 -3.73 -15.75
C PHE A 58 -7.64 -5.16 -15.41
N SER A 59 -7.96 -5.97 -16.43
CA SER A 59 -8.30 -7.38 -16.26
C SER A 59 -7.13 -8.20 -15.71
N ASP A 60 -5.88 -7.84 -16.01
CA ASP A 60 -4.67 -8.50 -15.49
C ASP A 60 -4.43 -8.23 -13.99
N LEU A 61 -4.92 -7.09 -13.47
CA LEU A 61 -4.79 -6.68 -12.06
C LEU A 61 -5.95 -7.16 -11.20
N TRP A 62 -7.16 -7.11 -11.75
CA TRP A 62 -8.40 -7.48 -11.10
C TRP A 62 -9.00 -8.68 -11.82
N CYS A 63 -8.72 -9.87 -11.28
CA CYS A 63 -9.27 -11.12 -11.76
C CYS A 63 -10.21 -11.67 -10.70
N TRP A 64 -11.44 -12.00 -11.11
CA TRP A 64 -12.36 -12.70 -10.22
C TRP A 64 -11.76 -14.03 -9.76
N GLY A 65 -11.64 -14.20 -8.45
CA GLY A 65 -10.96 -15.32 -7.84
C GLY A 65 -11.59 -15.80 -6.53
N PRO A 66 -10.97 -16.80 -5.89
CA PRO A 66 -11.42 -17.32 -4.59
C PRO A 66 -11.41 -16.27 -3.48
N GLU A 67 -10.50 -15.29 -3.52
CA GLU A 67 -10.43 -14.25 -2.49
C GLU A 67 -11.59 -13.24 -2.61
N ASP A 68 -12.05 -12.91 -3.82
CA ASP A 68 -13.24 -12.06 -4.01
C ASP A 68 -14.50 -12.72 -3.46
N ARG A 69 -14.62 -14.04 -3.60
CA ARG A 69 -15.71 -14.81 -2.98
C ARG A 69 -15.65 -14.76 -1.47
N ARG A 70 -14.47 -14.96 -0.88
CA ARG A 70 -14.28 -14.84 0.57
C ARG A 70 -14.59 -13.43 1.07
N ALA A 71 -14.18 -12.41 0.32
CA ALA A 71 -14.48 -11.03 0.62
C ALA A 71 -15.99 -10.75 0.63
N LEU A 72 -16.70 -11.25 -0.39
CA LEU A 72 -18.16 -11.14 -0.46
C LEU A 72 -18.84 -11.92 0.68
N GLU A 73 -18.35 -13.11 1.01
CA GLU A 73 -18.81 -13.90 2.17
C GLU A 73 -18.63 -13.14 3.47
N ARG A 74 -17.46 -12.52 3.71
CA ARG A 74 -17.22 -11.67 4.89
C ARG A 74 -18.22 -10.51 5.00
N ILE A 75 -18.53 -9.85 3.88
CA ILE A 75 -19.52 -8.78 3.84
C ILE A 75 -20.91 -9.32 4.19
N ARG A 76 -21.28 -10.50 3.68
CA ARG A 76 -22.56 -11.17 3.99
C ARG A 76 -22.64 -11.63 5.44
N ASP A 77 -21.55 -12.12 6.00
CA ASP A 77 -21.51 -12.55 7.40
C ASP A 77 -21.69 -11.35 8.34
N GLY A 78 -21.06 -10.21 8.04
CA GLY A 78 -21.29 -8.95 8.75
C GLY A 78 -22.75 -8.47 8.65
N ALA A 79 -23.39 -8.65 7.50
CA ALA A 79 -24.81 -8.37 7.33
C ALA A 79 -25.70 -9.27 8.22
N ALA A 80 -25.39 -10.57 8.28
CA ALA A 80 -26.10 -11.54 9.11
C ALA A 80 -25.96 -11.26 10.62
N ALA A 81 -24.89 -10.57 11.04
CA ALA A 81 -24.69 -10.11 12.42
C ALA A 81 -25.56 -8.90 12.82
N GLY A 82 -26.41 -8.38 11.91
CA GLY A 82 -27.35 -7.30 12.20
C GLY A 82 -26.80 -5.90 11.95
N GLU A 83 -25.67 -5.77 11.25
CA GLU A 83 -25.14 -4.48 10.83
C GLU A 83 -25.89 -3.95 9.59
N ASP A 84 -26.82 -3.02 9.80
CA ASP A 84 -27.69 -2.42 8.77
C ASP A 84 -26.94 -1.97 7.49
N ARG A 85 -25.73 -1.43 7.64
CA ARG A 85 -24.93 -0.95 6.49
C ARG A 85 -24.18 -2.05 5.75
N SER A 86 -23.75 -3.10 6.44
CA SER A 86 -23.15 -4.30 5.84
C SER A 86 -24.19 -5.06 5.01
N GLN A 87 -25.46 -5.08 5.48
CA GLN A 87 -26.59 -5.60 4.71
C GLN A 87 -26.85 -4.79 3.44
N CYS A 88 -26.89 -3.45 3.53
CA CYS A 88 -27.07 -2.59 2.36
C CYS A 88 -25.94 -2.81 1.32
N LEU A 89 -24.70 -2.94 1.79
CA LEU A 89 -23.54 -3.18 0.92
C LEU A 89 -23.61 -4.56 0.24
N ALA A 90 -23.96 -5.61 0.98
CA ALA A 90 -24.14 -6.95 0.42
C ALA A 90 -25.18 -6.95 -0.71
N THR A 91 -26.35 -6.35 -0.47
CA THR A 91 -27.41 -6.23 -1.48
C THR A 91 -26.96 -5.43 -2.71
N ALA A 92 -26.21 -4.34 -2.52
CA ALA A 92 -25.67 -3.56 -3.63
C ALA A 92 -24.68 -4.38 -4.47
N LEU A 93 -23.78 -5.15 -3.84
CA LEU A 93 -22.81 -5.99 -4.52
C LEU A 93 -23.46 -7.15 -5.28
N GLU A 94 -24.52 -7.75 -4.73
CA GLU A 94 -25.30 -8.80 -5.42
C GLU A 94 -26.03 -8.27 -6.67
N ALA A 95 -26.59 -7.07 -6.58
CA ALA A 95 -27.19 -6.40 -7.73
C ALA A 95 -26.13 -6.08 -8.80
N LEU A 96 -24.95 -5.65 -8.38
CA LEU A 96 -23.81 -5.36 -9.28
C LEU A 96 -23.23 -6.64 -9.89
N GLU A 97 -23.15 -7.74 -9.14
CA GLU A 97 -22.78 -9.06 -9.65
C GLU A 97 -23.76 -9.53 -10.71
N SER A 98 -25.06 -9.36 -10.47
CA SER A 98 -26.10 -9.71 -11.44
C SER A 98 -26.01 -8.86 -12.72
N LEU A 99 -25.58 -7.60 -12.60
CA LEU A 99 -25.45 -6.67 -13.73
C LEU A 99 -24.17 -6.86 -14.53
N LEU A 100 -23.02 -7.02 -13.85
CA LEU A 100 -21.69 -7.01 -14.44
C LEU A 100 -21.14 -8.42 -14.70
N GLY A 101 -21.66 -9.43 -14.00
CA GLY A 101 -21.08 -10.77 -13.92
C GLY A 101 -19.76 -10.80 -13.15
N ALA A 102 -19.22 -12.01 -12.98
CA ALA A 102 -17.94 -12.28 -12.35
C ALA A 102 -16.76 -11.78 -13.21
N CYS A 103 -16.41 -10.50 -13.06
CA CYS A 103 -15.39 -9.82 -13.85
C CYS A 103 -14.45 -8.97 -12.98
N GLY A 104 -13.41 -8.41 -13.58
CA GLY A 104 -12.46 -7.54 -12.87
C GLY A 104 -13.09 -6.31 -12.25
N SER A 105 -14.13 -5.74 -12.88
CA SER A 105 -14.86 -4.59 -12.32
C SER A 105 -15.57 -4.96 -11.03
N LEU A 106 -16.23 -6.13 -10.97
CA LEU A 106 -16.86 -6.63 -9.75
C LEU A 106 -15.81 -6.92 -8.66
N SER A 107 -14.67 -7.49 -9.03
CA SER A 107 -13.56 -7.77 -8.11
C SER A 107 -13.05 -6.48 -7.45
N TYR A 108 -12.86 -5.42 -8.25
CA TYR A 108 -12.52 -4.08 -7.74
C TYR A 108 -13.60 -3.49 -6.84
N LEU A 109 -14.89 -3.70 -7.15
CA LEU A 109 -16.00 -3.20 -6.34
C LEU A 109 -16.08 -3.91 -4.99
N ILE A 110 -15.84 -5.22 -4.94
CA ILE A 110 -15.75 -5.98 -3.69
C ILE A 110 -14.55 -5.50 -2.88
N TYR A 111 -13.38 -5.36 -3.51
CA TYR A 111 -12.19 -4.79 -2.89
C TYR A 111 -12.48 -3.43 -2.23
N MET A 112 -13.14 -2.51 -2.95
CA MET A 112 -13.51 -1.22 -2.39
C MET A 112 -14.58 -1.35 -1.30
N GLY A 113 -15.59 -2.20 -1.50
CA GLY A 113 -16.69 -2.42 -0.55
C GLY A 113 -16.19 -2.79 0.85
N GLU A 114 -15.30 -3.79 0.95
CA GLU A 114 -14.72 -4.24 2.23
C GLU A 114 -13.98 -3.11 2.97
N ARG A 115 -13.45 -2.13 2.25
CA ARG A 115 -12.67 -1.02 2.78
C ARG A 115 -13.55 0.15 3.22
N LEU A 116 -14.70 0.36 2.59
CA LEU A 116 -15.63 1.45 2.93
C LEU A 116 -16.29 1.27 4.30
N VAL A 117 -16.55 0.03 4.72
CA VAL A 117 -17.18 -0.28 6.02
C VAL A 117 -16.33 0.21 7.20
N PRO A 118 -15.05 -0.19 7.35
CA PRO A 118 -14.22 0.31 8.45
C PRO A 118 -13.96 1.82 8.34
N MET A 119 -13.80 2.38 7.13
CA MET A 119 -13.70 3.84 6.95
C MET A 119 -14.88 4.60 7.57
N ARG A 120 -16.11 4.10 7.37
CA ARG A 120 -17.29 4.70 7.97
C ARG A 120 -17.29 4.61 9.49
N ALA A 121 -16.81 3.49 10.05
CA ALA A 121 -16.71 3.30 11.49
C ALA A 121 -15.71 4.30 12.13
N LEU A 122 -14.56 4.49 11.49
CA LEU A 122 -13.50 5.39 11.95
C LEU A 122 -13.86 6.89 11.86
N LEU A 123 -14.68 7.26 10.88
CA LEU A 123 -15.08 8.66 10.68
C LEU A 123 -15.91 9.16 11.88
N LYS A 124 -15.73 10.42 12.30
CA LYS A 124 -16.59 11.09 13.29
C LYS A 124 -17.96 11.40 12.68
N ARG A 125 -18.99 11.56 13.52
CA ARG A 125 -20.32 12.01 13.07
C ARG A 125 -20.28 13.31 12.24
N THR A 126 -19.39 14.23 12.63
CA THR A 126 -19.17 15.52 11.98
C THR A 126 -18.29 15.42 10.73
N GLY A 127 -17.66 14.26 10.50
CA GLY A 127 -16.62 14.06 9.51
C GLY A 127 -17.11 13.95 8.08
N SER A 128 -16.21 14.20 7.14
CA SER A 128 -16.45 14.09 5.69
C SER A 128 -15.54 13.06 5.04
N ILE A 129 -16.02 12.43 3.96
CA ILE A 129 -15.23 11.55 3.11
C ILE A 129 -15.32 12.02 1.65
N TYR A 130 -14.18 12.01 0.98
CA TYR A 130 -14.02 12.40 -0.41
C TYR A 130 -13.48 11.22 -1.21
N LEU A 131 -14.19 10.81 -2.26
CA LEU A 131 -13.78 9.73 -3.14
C LEU A 131 -13.48 10.30 -4.54
N HIS A 132 -12.20 10.28 -4.90
CA HIS A 132 -11.72 10.60 -6.23
C HIS A 132 -11.60 9.30 -7.03
N CYS A 133 -12.36 9.19 -8.11
CA CYS A 133 -12.24 8.04 -9.01
C CYS A 133 -12.52 8.46 -10.44
N ASP A 134 -12.02 7.68 -11.38
CA ASP A 134 -12.21 7.95 -12.80
C ASP A 134 -13.68 7.72 -13.22
N PRO A 135 -14.08 8.19 -14.42
CA PRO A 135 -15.43 7.99 -14.93
C PRO A 135 -15.86 6.52 -15.10
N THR A 136 -14.93 5.59 -15.27
CA THR A 136 -15.21 4.16 -15.49
C THR A 136 -15.87 3.53 -14.27
N MET A 137 -15.36 3.80 -13.07
CA MET A 137 -15.88 3.18 -11.84
C MET A 137 -16.59 4.14 -10.88
N SER A 138 -16.47 5.46 -11.07
CA SER A 138 -17.08 6.43 -10.15
C SER A 138 -18.58 6.21 -9.91
N HIS A 139 -19.35 5.81 -10.92
CA HIS A 139 -20.79 5.54 -10.78
C HIS A 139 -21.10 4.28 -9.98
N TYR A 140 -20.33 3.21 -10.19
CA TYR A 140 -20.48 1.97 -9.41
C TYR A 140 -20.04 2.18 -7.96
N LEU A 141 -18.93 2.90 -7.75
CA LEU A 141 -18.49 3.27 -6.41
C LEU A 141 -19.49 4.20 -5.72
N LYS A 142 -20.17 5.09 -6.44
CA LYS A 142 -21.26 5.90 -5.89
C LYS A 142 -22.37 5.04 -5.30
N ILE A 143 -22.72 3.92 -5.93
CA ILE A 143 -23.70 2.95 -5.41
C ILE A 143 -23.18 2.34 -4.10
N LEU A 144 -21.91 1.93 -4.04
CA LEU A 144 -21.32 1.41 -2.80
C LEU A 144 -21.27 2.47 -1.68
N MET A 145 -20.94 3.72 -2.04
CA MET A 145 -20.97 4.84 -1.10
C MET A 145 -22.39 5.10 -0.58
N ASP A 146 -23.42 5.01 -1.42
CA ASP A 146 -24.82 5.11 -0.99
C ASP A 146 -25.20 3.97 -0.04
N ALA A 147 -24.77 2.74 -0.32
CA ALA A 147 -25.02 1.59 0.54
C ALA A 147 -24.38 1.75 1.92
N VAL A 148 -23.12 2.20 1.97
CA VAL A 148 -22.35 2.32 3.22
C VAL A 148 -22.71 3.59 3.98
N PHE A 149 -22.65 4.76 3.34
CA PHE A 149 -22.84 6.06 3.99
C PHE A 149 -24.29 6.52 4.00
N GLY A 150 -25.16 5.96 3.16
CA GLY A 150 -26.54 6.39 3.00
C GLY A 150 -26.68 7.50 1.94
N PRO A 151 -27.64 7.38 1.01
CA PRO A 151 -27.88 8.41 -0.02
C PRO A 151 -28.26 9.77 0.59
N GLU A 152 -28.90 9.78 1.76
CA GLU A 152 -29.24 10.97 2.53
C GLU A 152 -28.01 11.74 3.04
N ASN A 153 -26.82 11.14 3.02
CA ASN A 153 -25.56 11.73 3.44
C ASN A 153 -24.66 12.15 2.28
N PHE A 154 -25.08 11.89 1.04
CA PHE A 154 -24.46 12.47 -0.14
C PHE A 154 -24.58 14.00 -0.12
N ARG A 155 -23.48 14.71 -0.37
CA ARG A 155 -23.45 16.19 -0.32
C ARG A 155 -23.45 16.79 -1.71
N ASN A 156 -22.43 16.48 -2.48
CA ASN A 156 -22.29 16.95 -3.85
C ASN A 156 -21.24 16.13 -4.60
N GLN A 157 -21.27 16.32 -5.91
CA GLN A 157 -20.26 15.86 -6.84
C GLN A 157 -19.41 17.08 -7.22
N ILE A 158 -18.14 17.07 -6.83
CA ILE A 158 -17.21 18.13 -7.17
C ILE A 158 -16.65 17.84 -8.55
N VAL A 159 -16.77 18.82 -9.44
CA VAL A 159 -16.19 18.80 -10.78
C VAL A 159 -14.88 19.58 -10.72
N TRP A 160 -13.76 18.88 -10.73
CA TRP A 160 -12.45 19.50 -10.81
C TRP A 160 -12.04 19.62 -12.28
N ALA A 161 -12.29 20.79 -12.86
CA ALA A 161 -12.01 21.09 -14.25
C ALA A 161 -10.64 21.78 -14.42
N TYR A 162 -9.89 21.33 -15.42
CA TYR A 162 -8.54 21.80 -15.69
C TYR A 162 -8.31 22.06 -17.18
N SER A 163 -7.36 22.94 -17.49
CA SER A 163 -6.98 23.31 -18.84
C SER A 163 -5.73 22.54 -19.30
N GLY A 164 -5.57 22.38 -20.62
CA GLY A 164 -4.46 21.63 -21.23
C GLY A 164 -4.81 20.19 -21.63
N GLY A 165 -3.87 19.47 -22.25
CA GLY A 165 -4.05 18.09 -22.76
C GLY A 165 -4.67 18.00 -24.16
N GLY A 166 -4.69 16.80 -24.73
CA GLY A 166 -5.13 16.55 -26.12
C GLY A 166 -6.58 16.98 -26.40
N VAL A 167 -6.83 17.39 -27.64
CA VAL A 167 -8.16 17.70 -28.17
C VAL A 167 -8.51 16.60 -29.17
N PRO A 168 -9.37 15.63 -28.81
CA PRO A 168 -9.77 14.58 -29.73
C PRO A 168 -10.49 15.18 -30.95
N ARG A 169 -10.27 14.58 -32.13
CA ARG A 169 -10.90 15.05 -33.38
C ARG A 169 -12.37 14.65 -33.53
N LYS A 170 -12.81 13.61 -32.82
CA LYS A 170 -14.13 12.97 -32.98
C LYS A 170 -14.92 12.83 -31.67
N ASP A 171 -14.52 13.55 -30.62
CA ASP A 171 -15.15 13.43 -29.30
C ASP A 171 -14.99 14.74 -28.50
N PHE A 172 -15.70 14.86 -27.38
CA PHE A 172 -15.51 15.96 -26.44
C PHE A 172 -14.17 15.81 -25.70
N PRO A 173 -13.38 16.89 -25.58
CA PRO A 173 -12.19 16.87 -24.76
C PRO A 173 -12.55 16.59 -23.29
N ARG A 174 -12.03 15.50 -22.72
CA ARG A 174 -12.14 15.20 -21.29
C ARG A 174 -11.23 16.16 -20.51
N LYS A 175 -11.83 17.07 -19.73
CA LYS A 175 -11.16 18.20 -19.05
C LYS A 175 -11.55 18.34 -17.58
N HIS A 176 -12.07 17.29 -16.97
CA HIS A 176 -12.38 17.30 -15.56
C HIS A 176 -12.30 15.90 -14.96
N ASP A 177 -12.02 15.89 -13.66
CA ASP A 177 -12.19 14.74 -12.79
C ASP A 177 -13.39 14.97 -11.85
N ILE A 178 -13.94 13.87 -11.34
CA ILE A 178 -15.08 13.85 -10.43
C ILE A 178 -14.61 13.43 -9.04
N ILE A 179 -15.03 14.19 -8.03
CA ILE A 179 -14.80 13.84 -6.62
C ILE A 179 -16.15 13.79 -5.90
N LEU A 180 -16.50 12.61 -5.38
CA LEU A 180 -17.73 12.39 -4.64
C LEU A 180 -17.53 12.79 -3.18
N ARG A 181 -18.46 13.57 -2.62
CA ARG A 181 -18.41 14.00 -1.22
C ARG A 181 -19.58 13.47 -0.41
N TYR A 182 -19.27 12.82 0.70
CA TYR A 182 -20.22 12.38 1.72
C TYR A 182 -19.86 12.92 3.10
N THR A 183 -20.84 12.90 4.00
CA THR A 183 -20.64 13.08 5.45
C THR A 183 -21.02 11.79 6.18
N LYS A 184 -20.52 11.56 7.41
CA LYS A 184 -20.96 10.39 8.20
C LYS A 184 -22.43 10.49 8.59
N SER A 185 -22.86 11.70 8.95
CA SER A 185 -24.20 12.00 9.43
C SER A 185 -24.82 13.18 8.67
N GLY A 186 -26.08 13.49 9.02
CA GLY A 186 -26.89 14.49 8.33
C GLY A 186 -26.21 15.86 8.22
N SER A 187 -26.71 16.68 7.28
CA SER A 187 -26.05 17.91 6.85
C SER A 187 -25.80 18.92 8.00
N LYS A 188 -26.59 18.93 9.06
CA LYS A 188 -26.48 19.92 10.15
C LYS A 188 -25.30 19.71 11.09
N GLU A 189 -24.78 18.49 11.22
CA GLU A 189 -23.69 18.16 12.17
C GLU A 189 -22.29 18.30 11.55
N ARG A 190 -22.20 18.45 10.22
CA ARG A 190 -20.91 18.39 9.51
C ARG A 190 -20.02 19.60 9.79
N VAL A 191 -18.71 19.37 9.80
CA VAL A 191 -17.73 20.45 9.64
C VAL A 191 -17.74 20.93 8.18
N PHE A 192 -17.96 22.23 7.98
CA PHE A 192 -17.80 22.86 6.67
C PHE A 192 -17.37 24.32 6.79
N ASN A 193 -16.09 24.60 6.60
CA ASN A 193 -15.55 25.96 6.57
C ASN A 193 -15.77 26.56 5.18
N VAL A 194 -16.60 27.60 5.09
CA VAL A 194 -16.95 28.20 3.80
C VAL A 194 -15.76 28.97 3.24
N GLU A 195 -15.07 28.37 2.26
CA GLU A 195 -14.09 29.08 1.44
C GLU A 195 -14.79 30.11 0.55
N ARG A 196 -14.25 31.31 0.49
CA ARG A 196 -14.77 32.40 -0.34
C ARG A 196 -13.68 32.92 -1.25
N LYS A 197 -14.07 33.24 -2.48
CA LYS A 197 -13.23 33.91 -3.47
C LYS A 197 -13.68 35.35 -3.68
N PRO A 198 -12.76 36.28 -3.96
CA PRO A 198 -13.10 37.63 -4.34
C PRO A 198 -14.04 37.66 -5.56
N TYR A 199 -14.96 38.62 -5.58
CA TYR A 199 -15.75 38.90 -6.76
C TYR A 199 -14.88 39.38 -7.92
N LYS A 200 -15.22 38.98 -9.15
CA LYS A 200 -14.61 39.54 -10.37
C LYS A 200 -14.85 41.05 -10.41
N GLN A 201 -13.92 41.78 -11.03
CA GLN A 201 -13.95 43.25 -11.08
C GLN A 201 -15.27 43.80 -11.64
N ASN A 202 -15.81 43.20 -12.70
CA ASN A 202 -17.10 43.59 -13.27
C ASN A 202 -18.25 43.39 -12.27
N THR A 203 -18.24 42.30 -11.50
CA THR A 203 -19.24 42.04 -10.46
C THR A 203 -19.10 43.02 -9.29
N ARG A 204 -17.88 43.47 -8.95
CA ARG A 204 -17.65 44.53 -7.97
C ARG A 204 -18.16 45.89 -8.43
N GLN A 205 -18.14 46.16 -9.74
CA GLN A 205 -18.68 47.40 -10.33
C GLN A 205 -20.22 47.37 -10.37
N VAL A 206 -20.81 46.26 -10.83
CA VAL A 206 -22.28 46.11 -10.95
C VAL A 206 -22.95 45.87 -9.58
N GLY A 207 -22.29 45.13 -8.68
CA GLY A 207 -22.79 44.78 -7.35
C GLY A 207 -22.98 45.96 -6.40
N LYS A 208 -22.37 47.12 -6.69
CA LYS A 208 -22.66 48.39 -6.00
C LYS A 208 -24.11 48.86 -6.18
N HIS A 209 -24.81 48.34 -7.21
CA HIS A 209 -26.17 48.72 -7.57
C HIS A 209 -27.18 47.56 -7.48
N SER A 210 -26.76 46.39 -6.98
CA SER A 210 -27.59 45.18 -6.94
C SER A 210 -27.93 44.79 -5.50
N THR A 211 -29.21 44.87 -5.16
CA THR A 211 -29.81 44.17 -4.01
C THR A 211 -30.30 42.80 -4.49
N TYR A 212 -30.12 41.75 -3.67
CA TYR A 212 -30.81 40.48 -3.92
C TYR A 212 -32.34 40.69 -3.96
N SER A 213 -33.05 39.82 -4.68
CA SER A 213 -34.49 39.62 -4.52
C SER A 213 -34.77 39.17 -3.08
N GLY A 214 -34.98 40.14 -2.18
CA GLY A 214 -35.00 39.96 -0.73
C GLY A 214 -34.42 41.11 0.09
N GLY A 215 -33.82 42.14 -0.54
CA GLY A 215 -33.49 43.42 0.10
C GLY A 215 -32.14 43.52 0.81
N ASN A 216 -31.33 42.45 0.85
CA ASN A 216 -30.00 42.50 1.46
C ASN A 216 -28.94 43.02 0.47
N ALA A 217 -28.10 43.93 0.94
CA ALA A 217 -26.94 44.44 0.20
C ALA A 217 -25.86 43.36 0.04
N ILE A 218 -25.20 43.33 -1.12
CA ILE A 218 -24.11 42.39 -1.38
C ILE A 218 -22.85 42.84 -0.65
N ASP A 219 -22.37 42.01 0.27
CA ASP A 219 -21.07 42.19 0.91
C ASP A 219 -19.94 41.82 -0.06
N LEU A 220 -19.44 42.84 -0.77
CA LEU A 220 -18.41 42.71 -1.78
C LEU A 220 -17.02 42.38 -1.19
N GLU A 221 -16.79 42.69 0.08
CA GLU A 221 -15.53 42.42 0.79
C GLU A 221 -15.46 40.95 1.22
N ARG A 222 -16.57 40.41 1.72
CA ARG A 222 -16.68 39.00 2.14
C ARG A 222 -16.52 38.02 0.97
N GLY A 223 -16.81 38.44 -0.26
CA GLY A 223 -16.65 37.62 -1.46
C GLY A 223 -17.71 36.52 -1.61
N THR A 224 -17.61 35.75 -2.70
CA THR A 224 -18.58 34.68 -3.02
C THR A 224 -18.07 33.33 -2.54
N PRO A 225 -18.92 32.44 -1.99
CA PRO A 225 -18.55 31.07 -1.70
C PRO A 225 -18.00 30.35 -2.95
N VAL A 226 -17.01 29.49 -2.73
CA VAL A 226 -16.56 28.55 -3.75
C VAL A 226 -17.66 27.51 -4.02
N THR A 227 -17.90 27.23 -5.30
CA THR A 227 -18.89 26.25 -5.78
C THR A 227 -18.30 24.84 -5.80
N ASP A 228 -19.10 23.83 -6.16
CA ASP A 228 -18.64 22.46 -6.42
C ASP A 228 -18.02 22.27 -7.81
N CYS A 229 -18.09 23.27 -8.69
CA CYS A 229 -17.29 23.33 -9.92
C CYS A 229 -16.00 24.12 -9.68
N TRP A 230 -14.86 23.42 -9.64
CA TRP A 230 -13.53 23.98 -9.39
C TRP A 230 -12.76 24.13 -10.69
N THR A 231 -12.46 25.36 -11.08
CA THR A 231 -11.76 25.71 -12.33
C THR A 231 -10.44 26.44 -12.09
N ASP A 232 -10.12 26.70 -10.82
CA ASP A 232 -8.99 27.51 -10.37
C ASP A 232 -7.79 26.68 -9.91
N ILE A 233 -7.96 25.36 -9.74
CA ILE A 233 -6.90 24.44 -9.37
C ILE A 233 -6.34 23.76 -10.63
N LYS A 234 -5.04 23.95 -10.88
CA LYS A 234 -4.34 23.39 -12.06
C LYS A 234 -3.81 21.97 -11.77
N THR A 235 -3.63 21.17 -12.81
CA THR A 235 -2.99 19.85 -12.74
C THR A 235 -1.47 19.96 -12.56
N VAL A 236 -0.85 18.89 -12.07
CA VAL A 236 0.60 18.80 -11.93
C VAL A 236 1.24 18.56 -13.31
N THR A 237 2.00 19.53 -13.81
CA THR A 237 2.72 19.41 -15.10
C THR A 237 4.19 19.03 -14.91
N GLY A 238 4.91 18.69 -15.98
CA GLY A 238 6.34 18.32 -15.95
C GLY A 238 7.27 19.36 -15.33
N TRP A 239 6.89 20.63 -15.38
CA TRP A 239 7.68 21.76 -14.89
C TRP A 239 7.30 22.20 -13.48
N ASN A 240 6.29 21.58 -12.86
CA ASN A 240 5.83 21.98 -11.53
C ASN A 240 6.84 21.55 -10.45
N PRO A 241 7.29 22.47 -9.58
CA PRO A 241 8.24 22.16 -8.49
C PRO A 241 7.73 21.11 -7.51
N GLU A 242 6.41 20.94 -7.39
CA GLU A 242 5.80 19.93 -6.54
C GLU A 242 5.92 18.50 -7.11
N ARG A 243 6.28 18.31 -8.39
CA ARG A 243 6.30 17.00 -9.04
C ARG A 243 7.40 16.10 -8.46
N LEU A 244 7.01 14.89 -8.06
CA LEU A 244 7.90 13.85 -7.53
C LEU A 244 8.22 12.73 -8.53
N GLY A 245 7.55 12.72 -9.68
CA GLY A 245 7.66 11.64 -10.67
C GLY A 245 6.60 10.55 -10.51
N TYR A 246 5.79 10.59 -9.45
CA TYR A 246 4.66 9.68 -9.27
C TYR A 246 3.59 9.92 -10.36
N PRO A 247 3.17 8.91 -11.14
CA PRO A 247 2.43 9.13 -12.39
C PRO A 247 1.03 9.73 -12.21
N THR A 248 0.42 9.59 -11.03
CA THR A 248 -0.94 10.06 -10.71
C THR A 248 -0.99 11.10 -9.58
N GLN A 249 0.13 11.79 -9.34
CA GLN A 249 0.24 12.79 -8.28
C GLN A 249 -0.84 13.88 -8.39
N LYS A 250 -1.63 14.06 -7.32
CA LYS A 250 -2.60 15.15 -7.20
C LYS A 250 -1.91 16.47 -6.83
N PRO A 251 -2.42 17.63 -7.29
CA PRO A 251 -1.86 18.91 -6.93
C PRO A 251 -2.15 19.24 -5.48
N LEU A 252 -1.19 19.84 -4.79
CA LEU A 252 -1.32 20.11 -3.36
C LEU A 252 -2.50 21.04 -3.05
N ALA A 253 -2.73 22.06 -3.89
CA ALA A 253 -3.83 23.00 -3.74
C ALA A 253 -5.22 22.34 -3.72
N LEU A 254 -5.41 21.22 -4.42
CA LEU A 254 -6.67 20.46 -4.40
C LEU A 254 -6.93 19.89 -3.01
N LEU A 255 -5.92 19.26 -2.43
CA LEU A 255 -6.00 18.57 -1.15
C LEU A 255 -6.04 19.59 -0.01
N GLU A 256 -5.34 20.71 -0.12
CA GLU A 256 -5.41 21.82 0.85
C GLU A 256 -6.82 22.39 0.95
N ARG A 257 -7.49 22.62 -0.18
CA ARG A 257 -8.89 23.04 -0.20
C ARG A 257 -9.77 22.04 0.55
N ILE A 258 -9.67 20.75 0.21
CA ILE A 258 -10.47 19.69 0.86
C ILE A 258 -10.23 19.65 2.37
N VAL A 259 -8.96 19.67 2.79
CA VAL A 259 -8.58 19.68 4.22
C VAL A 259 -9.16 20.90 4.92
N GLN A 260 -8.96 22.10 4.39
CA GLN A 260 -9.39 23.34 5.03
C GLN A 260 -10.91 23.44 5.13
N VAL A 261 -11.67 23.04 4.11
CA VAL A 261 -13.14 23.15 4.14
C VAL A 261 -13.78 22.08 5.02
N SER A 262 -13.13 20.95 5.30
CA SER A 262 -13.73 19.83 6.03
C SER A 262 -13.12 19.53 7.40
N THR A 263 -12.14 20.30 7.86
CA THR A 263 -11.49 20.10 9.16
C THR A 263 -11.12 21.43 9.83
N HIS A 264 -10.89 21.41 11.13
CA HIS A 264 -10.23 22.46 11.91
C HIS A 264 -8.76 22.12 12.19
N PRO A 265 -7.89 23.10 12.52
CA PRO A 265 -6.55 22.79 13.01
C PRO A 265 -6.58 21.84 14.21
N GLY A 266 -5.71 20.83 14.22
CA GLY A 266 -5.66 19.78 15.24
C GLY A 266 -6.47 18.51 14.89
N ASP A 267 -7.43 18.59 13.98
CA ASP A 267 -8.23 17.45 13.53
C ASP A 267 -7.38 16.38 12.82
N LEU A 268 -7.94 15.17 12.69
CA LEU A 268 -7.28 14.01 12.11
C LEU A 268 -7.74 13.72 10.68
N VAL A 269 -6.77 13.71 9.75
CA VAL A 269 -6.97 13.34 8.35
C VAL A 269 -6.45 11.91 8.10
N LEU A 270 -7.24 11.07 7.46
CA LEU A 270 -6.85 9.72 7.04
C LEU A 270 -6.78 9.65 5.51
N ASP A 271 -5.65 9.16 5.01
CA ASP A 271 -5.49 8.75 3.61
C ASP A 271 -5.12 7.27 3.56
N PRO A 272 -6.08 6.36 3.29
CA PRO A 272 -5.86 4.92 3.27
C PRO A 272 -5.24 4.42 1.95
N PHE A 273 -4.98 5.33 1.00
CA PHE A 273 -4.30 5.07 -0.27
C PHE A 273 -3.23 6.14 -0.48
N ALA A 274 -2.34 6.28 0.52
CA ALA A 274 -1.51 7.47 0.69
C ALA A 274 -0.65 7.81 -0.53
N GLY A 275 -0.18 6.81 -1.27
CA GLY A 275 0.62 6.95 -2.49
C GLY A 275 1.75 7.94 -2.30
N CYS A 276 1.81 8.99 -3.11
CA CYS A 276 2.84 10.02 -3.00
C CYS A 276 2.67 11.02 -1.83
N GLY A 277 1.70 10.80 -0.92
CA GLY A 277 1.54 11.54 0.32
C GLY A 277 0.93 12.94 0.18
N THR A 278 0.21 13.24 -0.92
CA THR A 278 -0.31 14.60 -1.16
C THR A 278 -1.32 15.05 -0.10
N ALA A 279 -2.24 14.16 0.32
CA ALA A 279 -3.23 14.48 1.35
C ALA A 279 -2.59 14.70 2.71
N LEU A 280 -1.59 13.88 3.05
CA LEU A 280 -0.85 13.95 4.30
C LEU A 280 -0.04 15.24 4.40
N GLU A 281 0.62 15.64 3.32
CA GLU A 281 1.28 16.94 3.24
C GLU A 281 0.29 18.10 3.40
N ALA A 282 -0.86 18.04 2.72
CA ALA A 282 -1.89 19.08 2.87
C ALA A 282 -2.38 19.17 4.32
N ALA A 283 -2.56 18.04 5.00
CA ALA A 283 -2.90 18.00 6.42
C ALA A 283 -1.81 18.64 7.29
N GLU A 284 -0.55 18.26 7.10
CA GLU A 284 0.60 18.76 7.85
C GLU A 284 0.74 20.29 7.72
N ARG A 285 0.69 20.83 6.49
CA ARG A 285 0.81 22.28 6.22
C ARG A 285 -0.32 23.09 6.84
N ASN A 286 -1.48 22.47 6.98
CA ASN A 286 -2.64 23.10 7.58
C ASN A 286 -2.72 22.85 9.10
N GLY A 287 -1.71 22.27 9.74
CA GLY A 287 -1.73 22.08 11.19
C GLY A 287 -2.70 21.00 11.65
N ARG A 288 -3.04 20.03 10.80
CA ARG A 288 -3.83 18.84 11.14
C ARG A 288 -2.90 17.68 11.50
N SER A 289 -3.43 16.74 12.26
CA SER A 289 -2.82 15.41 12.43
C SER A 289 -3.17 14.55 11.22
N TRP A 290 -2.35 13.53 10.93
CA TRP A 290 -2.60 12.65 9.80
C TRP A 290 -2.20 11.19 10.05
N ILE A 291 -2.95 10.30 9.39
CA ILE A 291 -2.64 8.87 9.25
C ILE A 291 -2.60 8.56 7.76
N GLY A 292 -1.47 8.03 7.29
CA GLY A 292 -1.33 7.47 5.94
C GLY A 292 -1.31 5.95 6.00
N ILE A 293 -1.93 5.28 5.02
CA ILE A 293 -1.79 3.84 4.84
C ILE A 293 -1.46 3.56 3.37
N ASP A 294 -0.48 2.70 3.11
CA ASP A 294 -0.22 2.20 1.76
C ASP A 294 0.40 0.81 1.77
N ILE A 295 0.03 -0.01 0.78
CA ILE A 295 0.57 -1.35 0.57
C ILE A 295 1.95 -1.31 -0.12
N ALA A 296 2.27 -0.22 -0.80
CA ALA A 296 3.54 0.00 -1.46
C ALA A 296 4.44 0.82 -0.56
N TRP A 297 5.57 0.22 -0.16
CA TRP A 297 6.53 0.90 0.71
C TRP A 297 7.08 2.20 0.09
N MET A 298 7.19 2.27 -1.24
CA MET A 298 7.62 3.47 -1.95
C MET A 298 6.73 4.70 -1.68
N ALA A 299 5.48 4.51 -1.24
CA ALA A 299 4.61 5.60 -0.82
C ALA A 299 5.21 6.39 0.36
N LEU A 300 5.84 5.68 1.30
CA LEU A 300 6.51 6.30 2.43
C LEU A 300 7.73 7.13 1.99
N ASP A 301 8.54 6.60 1.08
CA ASP A 301 9.71 7.32 0.54
C ASP A 301 9.29 8.62 -0.15
N MET A 302 8.22 8.53 -0.95
CA MET A 302 7.64 9.70 -1.63
C MET A 302 7.11 10.72 -0.62
N LEU A 303 6.45 10.28 0.46
CA LEU A 303 6.00 11.16 1.53
C LEU A 303 7.17 11.84 2.24
N ILE A 304 8.21 11.08 2.62
CA ILE A 304 9.39 11.63 3.31
C ILE A 304 10.09 12.67 2.42
N GLU A 305 10.37 12.33 1.16
CA GLU A 305 10.98 13.24 0.21
C GLU A 305 10.15 14.50 0.00
N ARG A 306 8.82 14.34 -0.12
CA ARG A 306 7.88 15.46 -0.23
C ARG A 306 7.97 16.41 0.96
N LEU A 307 7.94 15.87 2.19
CA LEU A 307 7.98 16.67 3.41
C LEU A 307 9.35 17.33 3.62
N ARG A 308 10.46 16.69 3.21
CA ARG A 308 11.83 17.24 3.29
C ARG A 308 12.07 18.42 2.36
N ARG A 309 11.44 18.45 1.18
CA ARG A 309 11.62 19.52 0.19
C ARG A 309 11.17 20.90 0.67
N ARG A 310 10.38 20.97 1.74
CA ARG A 310 9.78 22.20 2.24
C ARG A 310 10.21 22.46 3.68
N PRO A 311 10.80 23.63 4.00
CA PRO A 311 11.23 23.96 5.36
C PRO A 311 10.10 23.87 6.39
N GLU A 312 8.86 24.23 6.00
CA GLU A 312 7.70 24.23 6.89
C GLU A 312 7.24 22.83 7.33
N THR A 313 7.57 21.78 6.57
CA THR A 313 7.18 20.39 6.85
C THR A 313 8.37 19.49 7.18
N SER A 314 9.60 19.94 6.96
CA SER A 314 10.79 19.09 7.10
C SER A 314 10.98 18.56 8.52
N ALA A 315 10.62 19.33 9.56
CA ALA A 315 10.69 18.87 10.96
C ALA A 315 9.69 17.73 11.26
N ALA A 316 8.61 17.61 10.47
CA ALA A 316 7.61 16.56 10.67
C ALA A 316 8.16 15.17 10.36
N VAL A 317 9.20 15.07 9.51
CA VAL A 317 9.81 13.81 9.06
C VAL A 317 10.37 13.01 10.23
N ASP A 318 11.04 13.69 11.16
CA ASP A 318 11.65 13.05 12.34
C ASP A 318 10.59 12.64 13.39
N GLU A 319 9.36 13.14 13.24
CA GLU A 319 8.22 12.84 14.11
C GLU A 319 7.26 11.80 13.51
N ILE A 320 7.55 11.25 12.32
CA ILE A 320 6.71 10.22 11.70
C ILE A 320 6.85 8.92 12.51
N ASP A 321 5.73 8.48 13.05
CA ASP A 321 5.59 7.20 13.71
C ASP A 321 5.26 6.13 12.66
N LEU A 322 6.30 5.41 12.23
CA LEU A 322 6.19 4.32 11.26
C LEU A 322 5.62 3.07 11.92
N ARG A 323 4.41 2.72 11.50
CA ARG A 323 3.70 1.53 11.93
C ARG A 323 3.80 0.48 10.83
N THR A 324 4.33 -0.67 11.18
CA THR A 324 4.25 -1.85 10.33
C THR A 324 3.33 -2.84 11.05
N PRO A 325 2.39 -3.51 10.36
CA PRO A 325 1.70 -4.67 10.87
C PRO A 325 2.79 -5.68 11.19
N ALA A 326 3.10 -5.75 12.47
CA ALA A 326 3.99 -6.72 13.08
C ALA A 326 3.31 -7.11 14.39
N THR A 327 2.05 -7.52 14.30
CA THR A 327 1.55 -8.46 15.31
C THR A 327 2.23 -9.80 15.08
N LEU A 328 2.42 -10.56 16.17
CA LEU A 328 2.96 -11.92 16.14
C LEU A 328 2.14 -12.81 15.16
N GLU A 329 0.84 -12.59 15.14
CA GLU A 329 -0.14 -13.33 14.30
C GLU A 329 0.04 -13.06 12.80
N GLU A 330 0.40 -11.84 12.39
CA GLU A 330 0.62 -11.49 10.97
C GLU A 330 1.95 -12.03 10.43
N ALA A 331 2.99 -12.08 11.26
CA ALA A 331 4.25 -12.73 10.91
C ALA A 331 4.08 -14.25 10.78
N GLU A 332 3.22 -14.84 11.63
CA GLU A 332 2.83 -16.24 11.57
C GLU A 332 1.98 -16.57 10.35
N ALA A 333 0.97 -15.74 10.06
CA ALA A 333 0.14 -15.87 8.87
C ALA A 333 0.97 -15.77 7.58
N PHE A 334 1.96 -14.87 7.52
CA PHE A 334 2.89 -14.80 6.41
C PHE A 334 3.71 -16.08 6.25
N HIS A 335 4.23 -16.64 7.35
CA HIS A 335 5.03 -17.86 7.31
C HIS A 335 4.23 -19.03 6.71
N ASP A 336 3.00 -19.23 7.17
CA ASP A 336 2.13 -20.31 6.69
C ASP A 336 1.60 -20.05 5.27
N GLU A 337 1.23 -18.81 4.94
CA GLU A 337 0.81 -18.40 3.58
C GLU A 337 1.95 -18.57 2.56
N ALA A 338 3.18 -18.16 2.93
CA ALA A 338 4.36 -18.24 2.07
C ALA A 338 4.73 -19.70 1.77
N LEU A 339 4.69 -20.58 2.78
CA LEU A 339 4.91 -22.01 2.60
C LEU A 339 3.88 -22.61 1.64
N GLY A 340 2.59 -22.34 1.85
CA GLY A 340 1.52 -22.78 0.94
C GLY A 340 1.73 -22.30 -0.49
N ARG A 341 2.07 -21.02 -0.67
CA ARG A 341 2.42 -20.43 -1.97
C ARG A 341 3.65 -21.08 -2.58
N TRP A 342 4.64 -21.54 -1.83
CA TRP A 342 5.82 -22.22 -2.38
C TRP A 342 5.65 -23.73 -2.58
N GLY A 343 4.40 -24.22 -2.50
CA GLY A 343 4.05 -25.60 -2.81
C GLY A 343 4.31 -26.57 -1.65
N TRP A 344 4.48 -26.06 -0.43
CA TRP A 344 4.54 -26.85 0.79
C TRP A 344 3.21 -27.57 1.03
N LYS A 345 3.28 -28.87 1.35
CA LYS A 345 2.11 -29.70 1.65
C LYS A 345 2.20 -30.42 3.00
N GLY A 346 3.27 -30.19 3.76
CA GLY A 346 3.53 -30.82 5.05
C GLY A 346 2.99 -30.00 6.24
N ALA A 347 3.17 -30.52 7.46
CA ALA A 347 2.95 -29.72 8.67
C ALA A 347 4.16 -28.82 8.91
N THR A 348 3.94 -27.51 9.09
CA THR A 348 5.00 -26.52 9.39
C THR A 348 5.75 -26.92 10.67
N PRO A 349 7.09 -27.04 10.64
CA PRO A 349 7.86 -27.31 11.86
C PRO A 349 7.68 -26.22 12.91
N THR A 350 7.32 -26.62 14.12
CA THR A 350 7.18 -25.74 15.31
C THR A 350 8.22 -26.04 16.39
N THR A 351 8.97 -27.13 16.22
CA THR A 351 10.04 -27.54 17.12
C THR A 351 11.35 -27.75 16.37
N LEU A 352 12.48 -27.58 17.07
CA LEU A 352 13.80 -27.89 16.52
C LEU A 352 13.88 -29.35 16.04
N GLN A 353 13.24 -30.28 16.76
CA GLN A 353 13.23 -31.70 16.40
C GLN A 353 12.52 -31.96 15.06
N GLU A 354 11.43 -31.25 14.78
CA GLU A 354 10.73 -31.31 13.49
C GLU A 354 11.56 -30.70 12.37
N ALA A 355 12.21 -29.56 12.61
CA ALA A 355 13.11 -28.93 11.65
C ALA A 355 14.32 -29.83 11.33
N GLU A 356 14.86 -30.55 12.32
CA GLU A 356 15.91 -31.56 12.13
C GLU A 356 15.44 -32.74 11.29
N ASN A 357 14.24 -33.25 11.55
CA ASN A 357 13.65 -34.33 10.77
C ASN A 357 13.46 -33.91 9.30
N LEU A 358 13.07 -32.65 9.08
CA LEU A 358 12.94 -32.06 7.75
C LEU A 358 14.31 -31.96 7.05
N ALA A 359 15.32 -31.42 7.73
CA ALA A 359 16.69 -31.32 7.21
C ALA A 359 17.32 -32.69 6.90
N ARG A 360 16.99 -33.74 7.67
CA ARG A 360 17.47 -35.11 7.42
C ARG A 360 16.81 -35.77 6.22
N ARG A 361 15.51 -35.51 5.98
CA ARG A 361 14.77 -36.03 4.82
C ARG A 361 15.34 -35.53 3.50
N GLU A 362 15.81 -34.29 3.46
CA GLU A 362 16.54 -33.73 2.30
C GLU A 362 17.85 -34.44 1.97
N GLY A 363 18.51 -35.04 2.97
CA GLY A 363 19.77 -35.75 2.80
C GLY A 363 19.62 -37.18 2.28
N GLY A 364 18.40 -37.73 2.20
CA GLY A 364 18.13 -39.11 1.78
C GLY A 364 17.79 -39.24 0.29
N ARG A 365 18.45 -40.15 -0.43
CA ARG A 365 18.02 -40.57 -1.78
C ARG A 365 16.79 -41.46 -1.64
N ASP A 366 15.62 -40.98 -2.06
CA ASP A 366 14.41 -41.80 -2.11
C ASP A 366 14.34 -42.53 -3.47
N GLU A 367 14.68 -43.83 -3.48
CA GLU A 367 14.83 -44.63 -4.71
C GLU A 367 13.50 -45.09 -5.34
N LYS A 368 12.33 -44.77 -4.75
CA LYS A 368 11.05 -45.41 -5.16
C LYS A 368 10.05 -44.54 -5.91
N HIS A 369 10.21 -43.22 -6.02
CA HIS A 369 9.27 -42.37 -6.76
C HIS A 369 10.01 -41.31 -7.58
N GLY A 370 9.98 -41.44 -8.90
CA GLY A 370 10.75 -40.65 -9.88
C GLY A 370 10.40 -39.15 -10.02
N ARG A 371 10.13 -38.43 -8.93
CA ARG A 371 10.18 -36.95 -8.85
C ARG A 371 10.66 -36.55 -7.45
N ASN A 372 11.69 -35.70 -7.37
CA ASN A 372 12.28 -35.12 -6.15
C ASN A 372 11.23 -34.33 -5.31
N ALA A 373 10.34 -35.02 -4.60
CA ALA A 373 9.45 -34.42 -3.64
C ALA A 373 10.22 -34.17 -2.34
N GLY A 374 10.56 -32.90 -2.07
CA GLY A 374 11.10 -32.48 -0.77
C GLY A 374 12.61 -32.22 -0.70
N ARG A 375 13.29 -32.01 -1.83
CA ARG A 375 14.75 -31.74 -1.86
C ARG A 375 15.17 -30.37 -1.31
N PHE A 376 14.22 -29.43 -1.12
CA PHE A 376 14.49 -28.05 -0.67
C PHE A 376 13.46 -27.49 0.35
N ASP A 377 12.77 -28.40 1.02
CA ASP A 377 11.72 -28.09 1.99
C ASP A 377 12.27 -27.41 3.27
N PHE A 378 13.44 -27.83 3.76
CA PHE A 378 14.13 -27.21 4.88
C PHE A 378 14.64 -25.81 4.55
N GLN A 379 15.25 -25.58 3.38
CA GLN A 379 15.70 -24.22 3.02
C GLN A 379 14.52 -23.28 2.83
N ARG A 380 13.40 -23.75 2.24
CA ARG A 380 12.17 -22.94 2.13
C ARG A 380 11.58 -22.58 3.48
N PHE A 381 11.54 -23.54 4.39
CA PHE A 381 11.12 -23.33 5.77
C PHE A 381 12.05 -22.34 6.52
N ALA A 382 13.36 -22.51 6.41
CA ALA A 382 14.31 -21.60 7.03
C ALA A 382 14.21 -20.17 6.46
N CYS A 383 14.06 -20.03 5.14
CA CYS A 383 13.84 -18.73 4.49
C CYS A 383 12.53 -18.07 4.92
N SER A 384 11.44 -18.83 5.11
CA SER A 384 10.17 -18.24 5.56
C SER A 384 10.21 -17.73 6.99
N LEU A 385 11.08 -18.26 7.87
CA LEU A 385 11.27 -17.73 9.23
C LEU A 385 11.82 -16.31 9.25
N VAL A 386 12.56 -15.91 8.21
CA VAL A 386 13.16 -14.56 8.07
C VAL A 386 12.51 -13.74 6.95
N GLN A 387 11.36 -14.20 6.45
CA GLN A 387 10.62 -13.57 5.36
C GLN A 387 11.43 -13.38 4.05
N ALA A 388 12.42 -14.24 3.82
CA ALA A 388 13.19 -14.25 2.58
C ALA A 388 12.43 -14.98 1.48
N ARG A 389 12.44 -14.44 0.27
CA ARG A 389 11.90 -15.12 -0.91
C ARG A 389 12.88 -16.20 -1.37
N PRO A 390 12.49 -17.49 -1.46
CA PRO A 390 13.35 -18.53 -1.97
C PRO A 390 13.70 -18.27 -3.44
N SER A 391 14.93 -18.61 -3.83
CA SER A 391 15.35 -18.48 -5.23
C SER A 391 14.57 -19.44 -6.14
N ALA A 392 14.07 -18.96 -7.27
CA ALA A 392 13.22 -19.73 -8.19
C ALA A 392 13.98 -20.73 -9.10
N ARG A 393 15.32 -20.69 -9.14
CA ARG A 393 16.10 -21.70 -9.84
C ARG A 393 16.00 -23.01 -9.06
N GLU A 394 15.25 -23.96 -9.59
CA GLU A 394 15.54 -25.37 -9.37
C GLU A 394 17.04 -25.58 -9.61
N ILE A 395 17.78 -26.02 -8.58
CA ILE A 395 19.08 -26.69 -8.74
C ILE A 395 20.20 -25.76 -9.27
N GLY A 396 21.06 -25.27 -8.36
CA GLY A 396 22.48 -25.09 -8.70
C GLY A 396 22.99 -23.70 -9.10
N ASP A 397 22.53 -22.61 -8.47
CA ASP A 397 23.24 -21.32 -8.52
C ASP A 397 23.95 -21.05 -7.18
N GLY A 398 25.22 -21.44 -7.09
CA GLY A 398 26.25 -20.73 -6.32
C GLY A 398 26.12 -20.60 -4.78
N GLY A 399 25.05 -21.06 -4.13
CA GLY A 399 24.93 -21.09 -2.66
C GLY A 399 23.98 -20.13 -1.99
N VAL A 400 23.17 -19.35 -2.71
CA VAL A 400 22.17 -18.45 -2.12
C VAL A 400 20.79 -19.08 -2.20
N ASP A 401 20.16 -19.36 -1.06
CA ASP A 401 18.90 -20.08 -0.94
C ASP A 401 17.67 -19.16 -0.90
N GLY A 402 17.86 -17.91 -0.51
CA GLY A 402 16.81 -16.90 -0.44
C GLY A 402 17.33 -15.48 -0.59
N VAL A 403 16.41 -14.55 -0.83
CA VAL A 403 16.71 -13.12 -0.91
C VAL A 403 15.64 -12.34 -0.15
N ILE A 404 16.08 -11.52 0.79
CA ILE A 404 15.25 -10.46 1.37
C ILE A 404 15.43 -9.25 0.47
N ARG A 405 14.34 -8.76 -0.12
CA ARG A 405 14.35 -7.51 -0.87
C ARG A 405 13.83 -6.42 0.03
N PHE A 406 14.44 -5.25 -0.02
CA PHE A 406 14.03 -4.11 0.78
C PHE A 406 14.39 -2.81 0.04
N PRO A 407 13.80 -1.67 0.41
CA PRO A 407 14.00 -0.43 -0.31
C PRO A 407 15.37 0.20 -0.02
N GLY A 408 15.95 0.80 -1.05
CA GLY A 408 17.16 1.61 -1.02
C GLY A 408 16.87 3.09 -1.29
N ALA A 409 17.89 3.84 -1.69
CA ALA A 409 17.75 5.26 -2.00
C ALA A 409 16.90 5.49 -3.26
N LEU A 410 16.26 6.65 -3.33
CA LEU A 410 15.63 7.15 -4.56
C LEU A 410 16.72 7.52 -5.58
N ASP A 411 16.60 7.00 -6.80
CA ASP A 411 17.42 7.43 -7.91
C ASP A 411 17.04 8.88 -8.28
N ALA A 412 18.02 9.79 -8.22
CA ALA A 412 17.79 11.21 -8.43
C ALA A 412 17.36 11.58 -9.87
N ARG A 413 17.53 10.69 -10.85
CA ARG A 413 17.17 10.90 -12.26
C ARG A 413 15.82 10.28 -12.62
N SER A 414 15.54 9.07 -12.17
CA SER A 414 14.26 8.39 -12.45
C SER A 414 13.19 8.66 -11.40
N GLY A 415 13.57 9.03 -10.17
CA GLY A 415 12.67 9.12 -9.02
C GLY A 415 12.24 7.75 -8.48
N GLU A 416 12.84 6.66 -8.96
CA GLU A 416 12.51 5.29 -8.55
C GLU A 416 13.32 4.89 -7.31
N ALA A 417 12.66 4.23 -6.35
CA ALA A 417 13.36 3.62 -5.22
C ALA A 417 14.20 2.44 -5.72
N THR A 418 15.50 2.47 -5.47
CA THR A 418 16.35 1.30 -5.71
C THR A 418 15.88 0.16 -4.81
N VAL A 419 15.87 -1.08 -5.31
CA VAL A 419 15.60 -2.26 -4.48
C VAL A 419 16.94 -2.86 -4.09
N LEU A 420 17.21 -2.89 -2.79
CA LEU A 420 18.37 -3.56 -2.23
C LEU A 420 18.02 -5.01 -1.91
N GLU A 421 19.04 -5.86 -1.98
CA GLU A 421 18.94 -7.28 -1.67
C GLU A 421 19.79 -7.59 -0.43
N TYR A 422 19.28 -8.48 0.43
CA TYR A 422 20.01 -9.14 1.49
C TYR A 422 19.98 -10.64 1.19
N LEU A 423 21.13 -11.23 0.94
CA LEU A 423 21.22 -12.62 0.49
C LEU A 423 21.10 -13.56 1.69
N VAL A 424 20.33 -14.63 1.54
CA VAL A 424 20.15 -15.65 2.58
C VAL A 424 20.71 -16.97 2.09
N GLU A 425 21.63 -17.55 2.85
CA GLU A 425 22.16 -18.89 2.64
C GLU A 425 21.80 -19.76 3.85
N VAL A 426 21.33 -20.98 3.61
CA VAL A 426 20.85 -21.90 4.64
C VAL A 426 21.76 -23.14 4.68
N LYS A 427 22.26 -23.47 5.87
CA LYS A 427 23.04 -24.70 6.11
C LYS A 427 22.50 -25.51 7.29
N SER A 428 22.22 -26.78 7.04
CA SER A 428 21.82 -27.74 8.09
C SER A 428 23.01 -28.28 8.90
N GLY A 429 24.24 -28.17 8.37
CA GLY A 429 25.48 -28.64 9.00
C GLY A 429 26.30 -27.54 9.69
N ARG A 430 27.51 -27.90 10.16
CA ARG A 430 28.46 -26.94 10.71
C ARG A 430 28.95 -25.99 9.62
N ILE A 431 29.09 -24.71 9.97
CA ILE A 431 29.64 -23.66 9.12
C ILE A 431 31.03 -23.25 9.61
N GLY A 432 31.86 -22.74 8.70
CA GLY A 432 33.14 -22.12 9.01
C GLY A 432 33.34 -20.79 8.29
N GLU A 433 34.47 -20.13 8.55
CA GLU A 433 34.84 -18.89 7.85
C GLU A 433 34.84 -19.01 6.30
N PRO A 434 35.23 -20.15 5.68
CA PRO A 434 35.16 -20.29 4.23
C PRO A 434 33.74 -20.11 3.67
N ASP A 435 32.72 -20.59 4.39
CA ASP A 435 31.32 -20.45 3.99
C ASP A 435 30.88 -18.98 4.03
N LEU A 436 31.26 -18.29 5.11
CA LEU A 436 30.99 -16.86 5.28
C LEU A 436 31.67 -15.99 4.23
N ARG A 437 32.92 -16.31 3.86
CA ARG A 437 33.65 -15.63 2.78
C ARG A 437 32.99 -15.83 1.43
N ARG A 438 32.46 -17.03 1.17
CA ARG A 438 31.73 -17.33 -0.07
C ARG A 438 30.41 -16.54 -0.16
N LEU A 439 29.65 -16.47 0.93
CA LEU A 439 28.44 -15.65 0.99
C LEU A 439 28.78 -14.18 0.77
N LEU A 440 29.83 -13.67 1.41
CA LEU A 440 30.28 -12.29 1.23
C LEU A 440 30.72 -12.00 -0.21
N GLY A 441 31.37 -12.96 -0.88
CA GLY A 441 31.66 -12.87 -2.32
C GLY A 441 30.38 -12.75 -3.14
N SER A 442 29.38 -13.58 -2.85
CA SER A 442 28.07 -13.52 -3.52
C SER A 442 27.35 -12.18 -3.30
N VAL A 443 27.49 -11.59 -2.11
CA VAL A 443 26.97 -10.27 -1.78
C VAL A 443 27.62 -9.20 -2.66
N ALA A 444 28.95 -9.23 -2.79
CA ALA A 444 29.69 -8.29 -3.63
C ALA A 444 29.34 -8.45 -5.11
N ASP A 445 29.32 -9.69 -5.62
CA ASP A 445 29.05 -9.99 -7.04
C ASP A 445 27.64 -9.55 -7.47
N ARG A 446 26.64 -9.67 -6.59
CA ARG A 446 25.26 -9.24 -6.86
C ARG A 446 25.00 -7.77 -6.52
N GLY A 447 25.96 -7.04 -5.95
CA GLY A 447 25.74 -5.69 -5.44
C GLY A 447 24.70 -5.64 -4.31
N ALA A 448 24.55 -6.73 -3.56
CA ALA A 448 23.63 -6.81 -2.43
C ALA A 448 24.16 -6.00 -1.24
N ALA A 449 23.26 -5.58 -0.36
CA ALA A 449 23.61 -4.76 0.81
C ALA A 449 24.27 -5.58 1.94
N GLY A 450 23.97 -6.88 2.01
CA GLY A 450 24.56 -7.80 2.98
C GLY A 450 24.07 -9.23 2.83
N GLY A 451 24.54 -10.10 3.73
CA GLY A 451 24.24 -11.54 3.74
C GLY A 451 23.88 -12.09 5.13
N LEU A 452 22.97 -13.06 5.16
CA LEU A 452 22.55 -13.82 6.33
C LEU A 452 22.89 -15.29 6.10
N MET A 453 23.66 -15.86 7.02
CA MET A 453 23.87 -17.30 7.11
C MET A 453 22.89 -17.88 8.14
N LEU A 454 21.96 -18.71 7.70
CA LEU A 454 20.99 -19.41 8.55
C LEU A 454 21.44 -20.84 8.82
N THR A 455 21.72 -21.15 10.07
CA THR A 455 22.06 -22.51 10.50
C THR A 455 20.89 -23.23 11.16
N LEU A 456 20.90 -24.55 11.21
CA LEU A 456 19.87 -25.31 11.92
C LEU A 456 19.92 -25.11 13.45
N ARG A 457 21.13 -25.16 14.02
CA ARG A 457 21.38 -24.96 15.46
C ARG A 457 22.25 -23.74 15.69
N ARG A 458 22.27 -23.24 16.94
CA ARG A 458 23.17 -22.15 17.35
C ARG A 458 24.61 -22.50 17.01
N SER A 459 25.30 -21.59 16.33
CA SER A 459 26.70 -21.79 15.99
C SER A 459 27.61 -21.39 17.17
N GLU A 460 28.17 -22.38 17.89
CA GLU A 460 29.01 -22.13 19.08
C GLU A 460 30.45 -21.71 18.73
N THR A 461 30.65 -20.65 17.98
CA THR A 461 32.01 -20.11 17.78
C THR A 461 32.03 -18.60 17.83
N ARG A 462 32.42 -18.04 18.99
CA ARG A 462 32.78 -16.61 19.15
C ARG A 462 33.70 -16.09 18.04
N GLY A 463 34.47 -16.97 17.39
CA GLY A 463 35.29 -16.65 16.22
C GLY A 463 34.49 -16.20 14.99
N LEU A 464 33.39 -16.86 14.66
CA LEU A 464 32.57 -16.55 13.47
C LEU A 464 31.77 -15.27 13.65
N ASN A 465 31.19 -15.03 14.82
CA ASN A 465 30.51 -13.76 15.10
C ASN A 465 31.48 -12.57 15.01
N ARG A 466 32.70 -12.70 15.56
CA ARG A 466 33.77 -11.69 15.37
C ARG A 466 34.21 -11.54 13.92
N PHE A 467 34.13 -12.60 13.10
CA PHE A 467 34.39 -12.51 11.67
C PHE A 467 33.32 -11.65 10.97
N CYS A 468 32.05 -11.86 11.28
CA CYS A 468 30.92 -11.06 10.79
C CYS A 468 31.03 -9.59 11.23
N GLU A 469 31.28 -9.32 12.52
CA GLU A 469 31.42 -7.96 13.07
C GLU A 469 32.53 -7.15 12.37
N ARG A 470 33.66 -7.80 12.02
CA ARG A 470 34.76 -7.16 11.29
C ARG A 470 34.40 -6.74 9.87
N GLN A 471 33.36 -7.30 9.26
CA GLN A 471 32.89 -6.84 7.94
C GLN A 471 32.18 -5.49 8.02
N GLY A 472 31.86 -5.04 9.24
CA GLY A 472 31.20 -3.79 9.52
C GLY A 472 29.73 -3.82 9.17
N GLN A 473 29.16 -2.62 9.14
CA GLN A 473 27.75 -2.39 8.89
C GLN A 473 27.61 -1.49 7.66
N TRP A 474 26.49 -1.63 6.96
CA TRP A 474 26.05 -0.63 6.01
C TRP A 474 24.92 0.18 6.66
N ARG A 475 24.87 1.47 6.37
CA ARG A 475 23.79 2.34 6.83
C ARG A 475 22.73 2.42 5.77
N SER A 476 21.53 1.97 6.10
CA SER A 476 20.36 2.07 5.25
C SER A 476 20.02 3.54 5.01
N SER A 477 19.94 3.91 3.73
CA SER A 477 19.42 5.21 3.31
C SER A 477 17.91 5.32 3.55
N PHE A 478 17.25 4.19 3.80
CA PHE A 478 15.80 4.07 3.91
C PHE A 478 15.30 4.42 5.33
N ASP A 479 15.80 3.75 6.37
CA ASP A 479 15.40 3.97 7.78
C ASP A 479 16.49 4.63 8.63
N GLY A 480 17.65 4.95 8.04
CA GLY A 480 18.79 5.53 8.73
C GLY A 480 19.49 4.58 9.71
N GLN A 481 19.04 3.33 9.82
CA GLN A 481 19.60 2.31 10.70
C GLN A 481 20.82 1.65 10.07
N SER A 482 21.67 1.09 10.93
CA SER A 482 22.87 0.35 10.52
C SER A 482 22.61 -1.14 10.64
N TYR A 483 22.87 -1.84 9.55
CA TYR A 483 22.67 -3.28 9.42
C TYR A 483 24.02 -3.96 9.15
N PRO A 484 24.29 -5.14 9.73
CA PRO A 484 25.52 -5.89 9.44
C PRO A 484 25.66 -6.17 7.94
N LYS A 485 26.88 -6.10 7.41
CA LYS A 485 27.14 -6.60 6.05
C LYS A 485 27.07 -8.12 5.97
N LEU A 486 27.32 -8.79 7.08
CA LEU A 486 27.28 -10.24 7.20
C LEU A 486 26.84 -10.60 8.62
N GLN A 487 25.92 -11.56 8.75
CA GLN A 487 25.46 -12.03 10.06
C GLN A 487 25.10 -13.52 10.02
N ILE A 488 25.01 -14.12 11.20
CA ILE A 488 24.65 -15.53 11.39
C ILE A 488 23.46 -15.58 12.34
N SER A 489 22.48 -16.42 12.04
CA SER A 489 21.38 -16.74 12.94
C SER A 489 21.01 -18.23 12.79
N SER A 490 20.23 -18.77 13.71
CA SER A 490 19.82 -20.17 13.68
C SER A 490 18.32 -20.38 13.74
N VAL A 491 17.84 -21.44 13.09
CA VAL A 491 16.44 -21.90 13.17
C VAL A 491 16.03 -22.16 14.63
N GLU A 492 16.94 -22.73 15.43
CA GLU A 492 16.77 -22.90 16.88
C GLU A 492 16.43 -21.58 17.58
N GLU A 493 17.25 -20.53 17.40
CA GLU A 493 16.99 -19.19 17.97
C GLU A 493 15.67 -18.60 17.47
N LEU A 494 15.40 -18.69 16.16
CA LEU A 494 14.20 -18.11 15.56
C LEU A 494 12.91 -18.79 16.08
N LEU A 495 12.94 -20.12 16.28
CA LEU A 495 11.81 -20.86 16.85
C LEU A 495 11.64 -20.62 18.35
N GLU A 496 12.72 -20.44 19.10
CA GLU A 496 12.68 -20.08 20.53
C GLU A 496 12.12 -18.69 20.76
N SER A 497 12.59 -17.69 20.00
CA SER A 497 12.02 -16.35 20.02
C SER A 497 10.53 -16.40 19.74
N LYS A 498 10.12 -17.06 18.63
CA LYS A 498 8.71 -17.22 18.25
C LYS A 498 7.84 -17.75 19.41
N LYS A 499 8.33 -18.72 20.19
CA LYS A 499 7.61 -19.28 21.35
C LYS A 499 7.54 -18.35 22.55
N ALA A 500 8.53 -17.47 22.73
CA ALA A 500 8.58 -16.51 23.82
C ALA A 500 7.64 -15.31 23.60
N GLY A 501 6.97 -15.21 22.44
CA GLY A 501 6.21 -14.02 22.04
C GLY A 501 7.11 -12.84 21.63
N ASP A 502 8.42 -13.01 21.76
CA ASP A 502 9.41 -12.16 21.10
C ASP A 502 9.40 -12.52 19.62
N HIS A 503 8.99 -11.60 18.74
CA HIS A 503 9.16 -11.84 17.29
C HIS A 503 10.58 -12.35 17.06
N PRO A 504 10.84 -13.41 16.26
CA PRO A 504 12.19 -13.83 15.90
C PRO A 504 12.93 -12.59 15.49
N THR A 505 13.76 -12.09 16.40
CA THR A 505 14.03 -10.67 16.41
C THR A 505 14.78 -10.42 15.12
N PHE A 506 14.27 -9.51 14.30
CA PHE A 506 14.99 -8.94 13.16
C PHE A 506 16.20 -8.17 13.72
N HIS A 507 17.09 -8.84 14.46
CA HIS A 507 18.25 -8.28 15.14
C HIS A 507 19.23 -7.83 14.06
N GLY A 508 19.00 -6.65 13.52
CA GLY A 508 19.80 -6.10 12.44
C GLY A 508 19.53 -6.75 11.08
N LEU A 509 18.30 -7.19 10.77
CA LEU A 509 17.89 -7.52 9.40
C LEU A 509 16.98 -6.42 8.84
N PRO A 510 17.17 -6.00 7.58
CA PRO A 510 16.29 -5.01 6.95
C PRO A 510 14.88 -5.57 6.74
N LYS A 511 13.87 -4.74 6.98
CA LYS A 511 12.45 -5.13 6.80
C LYS A 511 12.15 -5.41 5.33
N PRO A 512 11.52 -6.54 4.98
CA PRO A 512 11.25 -6.88 3.58
C PRO A 512 10.27 -5.90 2.92
N TYR A 513 10.58 -5.53 1.68
CA TYR A 513 9.65 -4.97 0.71
C TYR A 513 8.78 -6.10 0.14
N ARG A 514 7.46 -6.04 0.35
CA ARG A 514 6.49 -6.93 -0.31
C ARG A 514 5.85 -6.18 -1.48
N PRO A 515 6.19 -6.49 -2.75
CA PRO A 515 5.33 -6.12 -3.85
C PRO A 515 4.02 -6.91 -3.71
N TYR A 516 2.87 -6.24 -3.75
CA TYR A 516 1.60 -6.92 -3.94
C TYR A 516 1.67 -7.75 -5.25
N SER A 517 1.66 -9.07 -5.13
CA SER A 517 1.55 -9.97 -6.27
C SER A 517 0.13 -10.53 -6.23
N PRO A 518 -0.79 -10.11 -7.11
CA PRO A 518 -1.99 -10.89 -7.32
C PRO A 518 -1.55 -12.30 -7.73
N ASP A 519 -2.14 -13.31 -7.10
CA ASP A 519 -1.70 -14.70 -7.18
C ASP A 519 -1.61 -15.19 -8.65
N ARG A 520 -0.38 -15.27 -9.19
CA ARG A 520 -0.11 -16.01 -10.43
C ARG A 520 -0.12 -17.51 -10.14
N ARG A 521 -1.31 -18.09 -9.98
CA ARG A 521 -1.55 -19.53 -10.23
C ARG A 521 -2.99 -19.78 -10.71
N VAL A 522 -3.17 -19.71 -12.02
CA VAL A 522 -3.96 -20.74 -12.72
C VAL A 522 -2.94 -21.59 -13.49
N GLY A 523 -3.05 -22.90 -13.35
CA GLY A 523 -2.06 -23.87 -13.81
C GLY A 523 -1.85 -23.91 -15.32
N LYS A 524 -0.59 -24.18 -15.69
CA LYS A 524 -0.07 -24.81 -16.91
C LYS A 524 -1.03 -24.93 -18.11
N ASP A 525 -0.74 -24.20 -19.18
CA ASP A 525 -1.15 -24.57 -20.53
C ASP A 525 0.08 -24.67 -21.47
N PRO A 526 0.37 -25.85 -22.07
CA PRO A 526 1.36 -26.02 -23.13
C PRO A 526 1.11 -25.18 -24.40
N MET A 527 -0.05 -24.52 -24.53
CA MET A 527 -0.46 -23.76 -25.71
C MET A 527 0.27 -22.42 -25.92
N GLN A 528 1.10 -21.95 -24.97
CA GLN A 528 1.91 -20.73 -25.17
C GLN A 528 3.23 -20.95 -25.92
N LYS A 529 3.62 -22.20 -26.20
CA LYS A 529 4.80 -22.49 -27.03
C LYS A 529 4.50 -22.48 -28.53
N GLU A 530 3.23 -22.66 -28.93
CA GLU A 530 2.79 -22.59 -30.34
C GLU A 530 2.41 -21.16 -30.79
N LEU A 531 2.09 -20.24 -29.87
CA LEU A 531 1.75 -18.87 -30.24
C LEU A 531 2.96 -17.95 -30.50
N ALA A 532 4.17 -18.36 -30.10
CA ALA A 532 5.41 -17.62 -30.37
C ALA A 532 5.99 -17.86 -31.78
N GLU A 533 5.31 -18.67 -32.61
CA GLU A 533 5.66 -18.84 -34.03
C GLU A 533 4.71 -18.08 -34.98
N TRP A 534 3.75 -17.29 -34.47
CA TRP A 534 2.81 -16.55 -35.34
C TRP A 534 2.69 -15.03 -35.09
N TYR A 535 3.18 -14.45 -33.99
CA TYR A 535 3.43 -13.01 -33.78
C TYR A 535 4.41 -12.81 -32.61
#